data_AF-A0A7L3UI16-F1
#
_entry.id   AF-A0A7L3UI16-F1
#
_cell.length_a   1.000
_cell.length_b   1.000
_cell.length_c   1.000
_cell.angle_alpha   90.00
_cell.angle_beta   90.00
_cell.angle_gamma   90.00
#
_symmetry.space_group_name_H-M   'P 1'
#
loop_
_entity.id
_entity.type
_entity.pdbx_description
1 polymer ?
#
loop_
_entity_poly.entity_id
_entity_poly.type
_entity_poly.pdbx_seq_one_letter_code
_entity_poly.pdbx_strand_id
1 'polypeptide(L)'
;GSSLLTGPEGLMAKERENLKRLKCLRRYRQRYGVEALLHRQLKERRMLATDGAAQQAHTTRSSQRCLAFVDDVRCSSQSLPMTRHCLAHICQDTNQTLFKLCQGSEEVPCNKPVPMSLSEEPCCPLHLRLPPPMYVPEQVLAVPEELEAAPTDLYLSAAELQPTESLPLEFSD
;
A
#
# COMPACT_ATOMS: atom_id res chain seq x y z
N GLY A 1 -7.79 -15.01 43.39
CA GLY A 1 -7.03 -16.19 42.93
C GLY A 1 -7.97 -17.16 42.24
N SER A 2 -7.48 -17.84 41.21
CA SER A 2 -8.11 -18.97 40.53
C SER A 2 -9.15 -18.67 39.43
N SER A 3 -8.70 -18.09 38.31
CA SER A 3 -9.33 -18.39 37.00
C SER A 3 -8.64 -19.65 36.44
N LEU A 4 -8.95 -20.79 37.05
CA LEU A 4 -8.47 -22.11 36.61
C LEU A 4 -9.44 -22.76 35.63
N LEU A 5 -9.87 -22.02 34.61
CA LEU A 5 -10.62 -22.59 33.49
C LEU A 5 -10.03 -22.07 32.18
N THR A 6 -8.78 -22.44 31.90
CA THR A 6 -8.15 -22.35 30.57
C THR A 6 -8.70 -23.45 29.63
N GLY A 7 -9.99 -23.75 29.75
CA GLY A 7 -10.73 -24.73 28.98
C GLY A 7 -11.92 -24.07 28.27
N PRO A 8 -12.49 -24.70 27.24
CA PRO A 8 -13.60 -24.13 26.46
C PRO A 8 -14.88 -23.88 27.28
N GLU A 9 -14.93 -24.36 28.53
CA GLU A 9 -16.09 -24.29 29.41
C GLU A 9 -16.39 -22.88 29.93
N GLY A 10 -15.39 -21.99 30.02
CA GLY A 10 -15.57 -20.60 30.45
C GLY A 10 -15.98 -19.61 29.34
N LEU A 11 -16.12 -20.06 28.10
CA LEU A 11 -16.37 -19.20 26.94
C LEU A 11 -17.85 -19.08 26.60
N MET A 12 -18.29 -17.90 26.17
CA MET A 12 -19.64 -17.66 25.66
C MET A 12 -19.87 -18.47 24.38
N ALA A 13 -21.12 -18.81 24.06
CA ALA A 13 -21.45 -19.66 22.90
C ALA A 13 -20.83 -19.14 21.58
N LYS A 14 -20.87 -17.81 21.37
CA LYS A 14 -20.24 -17.11 20.23
C LYS A 14 -18.72 -17.26 20.21
N GLU A 15 -18.07 -17.19 21.36
CA GLU A 15 -16.61 -17.34 21.49
C GLU A 15 -16.17 -18.79 21.21
N ARG A 16 -16.96 -19.77 21.66
CA ARG A 16 -16.72 -21.19 21.34
C ARG A 16 -16.84 -21.45 19.84
N GLU A 17 -17.81 -20.83 19.17
CA GLU A 17 -17.97 -20.95 17.72
C GLU A 17 -16.82 -20.26 16.96
N ASN A 18 -16.44 -19.05 17.38
CA ASN A 18 -15.28 -18.35 16.82
C ASN A 18 -13.99 -19.14 16.98
N LEU A 19 -13.77 -19.78 18.13
CA LEU A 19 -12.62 -20.66 18.33
C LEU A 19 -12.65 -21.89 17.41
N LYS A 20 -13.82 -22.49 17.17
CA LYS A 20 -13.95 -23.60 16.21
C LYS A 20 -13.57 -23.13 14.80
N ARG A 21 -14.10 -21.99 14.36
CA ARG A 21 -13.77 -21.38 13.05
C ARG A 21 -12.27 -21.10 12.93
N LEU A 22 -11.67 -20.45 13.93
CA LEU A 22 -10.22 -20.18 13.96
C LEU A 22 -9.37 -21.46 13.94
N LYS A 23 -9.78 -22.50 14.66
CA LYS A 23 -9.08 -23.81 14.63
C LYS A 23 -9.14 -24.45 13.25
N CYS A 24 -10.28 -24.37 12.55
CA CYS A 24 -10.40 -24.83 11.16
C CYS A 24 -9.49 -24.03 10.21
N LEU A 25 -9.42 -22.70 10.37
CA LEU A 25 -8.60 -21.82 9.52
C LEU A 25 -7.09 -22.08 9.64
N ARG A 26 -6.59 -22.61 10.77
CA ARG A 26 -5.17 -22.97 10.91
C ARG A 26 -4.71 -23.99 9.86
N ARG A 27 -5.61 -24.88 9.41
CA ARG A 27 -5.30 -25.93 8.43
C ARG A 27 -5.69 -25.56 7.00
N TYR A 28 -6.44 -24.48 6.80
CA TYR A 28 -7.00 -24.10 5.51
C TYR A 28 -5.94 -23.89 4.41
N ARG A 29 -4.76 -23.36 4.77
CA ARG A 29 -3.65 -23.16 3.82
C ARG A 29 -2.78 -24.41 3.62
N GLN A 30 -2.99 -25.45 4.40
CA GLN A 30 -2.17 -26.64 4.37
C GLN A 30 -2.79 -27.70 3.46
N ARG A 31 -1.98 -28.26 2.57
CA ARG A 31 -2.41 -29.34 1.66
C ARG A 31 -2.20 -30.68 2.35
N TYR A 32 -3.12 -31.61 2.15
CA TYR A 32 -3.08 -32.95 2.74
C TYR A 32 -3.27 -34.03 1.68
N GLY A 33 -2.89 -35.26 2.01
CA GLY A 33 -3.07 -36.42 1.13
C GLY A 33 -2.41 -36.26 -0.23
N VAL A 34 -3.13 -36.65 -1.28
CA VAL A 34 -2.63 -36.65 -2.67
C VAL A 34 -2.24 -35.25 -3.13
N GLU A 35 -2.98 -34.21 -2.73
CA GLU A 35 -2.65 -32.82 -3.09
C GLU A 35 -1.31 -32.35 -2.50
N ALA A 36 -0.97 -32.82 -1.30
CA ALA A 36 0.32 -32.51 -0.68
C ALA A 36 1.47 -33.15 -1.44
N LEU A 37 1.29 -34.42 -1.87
CA LEU A 37 2.28 -35.15 -2.67
C LEU A 37 2.49 -34.50 -4.03
N LEU A 38 1.41 -34.19 -4.75
CA LEU A 38 1.49 -33.51 -6.05
C LEU A 38 2.11 -32.11 -5.92
N HIS A 39 1.77 -31.36 -4.87
CA HIS A 39 2.40 -30.07 -4.60
C HIS A 39 3.91 -30.20 -4.36
N ARG A 40 4.32 -31.20 -3.57
CA ARG A 40 5.73 -31.51 -3.32
C ARG A 40 6.45 -31.88 -4.61
N GLN A 41 5.92 -32.80 -5.41
CA GLN A 41 6.50 -33.20 -6.69
C GLN A 41 6.62 -32.03 -7.67
N LEU A 42 5.57 -31.19 -7.77
CA LEU A 42 5.61 -30.00 -8.60
C LEU A 42 6.68 -29.01 -8.12
N LYS A 43 6.82 -28.83 -6.80
CA LYS A 43 7.85 -27.98 -6.20
C LYS A 43 9.25 -28.51 -6.52
N GLU A 44 9.49 -29.82 -6.36
CA GLU A 44 10.76 -30.48 -6.71
C GLU A 44 11.09 -30.31 -8.19
N ARG A 45 10.11 -30.52 -9.09
CA ARG A 45 10.29 -30.30 -10.52
C ARG A 45 10.64 -28.85 -10.88
N ARG A 46 9.99 -27.87 -10.23
CA ARG A 46 10.31 -26.45 -10.40
C ARG A 46 11.72 -26.14 -9.93
N MET A 47 12.12 -26.66 -8.75
CA MET A 47 13.46 -26.46 -8.21
C MET A 47 14.53 -26.99 -9.16
N LEU A 48 14.39 -28.24 -9.64
CA LEU A 48 15.32 -28.85 -10.60
C LEU A 48 15.44 -28.05 -11.91
N ALA A 49 14.32 -27.52 -12.42
CA ALA A 49 14.33 -26.67 -13.62
C ALA A 49 14.99 -25.30 -13.38
N THR A 50 15.02 -24.82 -12.14
CA THR A 50 15.61 -23.53 -11.74
C THR A 50 16.97 -23.66 -11.06
N ASP A 51 17.51 -24.88 -10.94
CA ASP A 51 18.78 -25.14 -10.26
C ASP A 51 19.92 -24.60 -11.13
N GLY A 52 20.44 -23.43 -10.75
CA GLY A 52 21.35 -22.58 -11.54
C GLY A 52 20.83 -21.16 -11.79
N ALA A 53 19.51 -20.99 -11.97
CA ALA A 53 18.89 -19.66 -12.11
C ALA A 53 18.78 -18.94 -10.75
N ALA A 54 18.52 -19.67 -9.66
CA ALA A 54 18.41 -19.11 -8.31
C ALA A 54 19.77 -18.61 -7.76
N GLN A 55 20.87 -19.30 -8.11
CA GLN A 55 22.22 -18.89 -7.68
C GLN A 55 22.71 -17.65 -8.43
N GLN A 56 22.38 -17.51 -9.72
CA GLN A 56 22.62 -16.25 -10.47
C GLN A 56 21.70 -15.11 -10.02
N ALA A 57 20.56 -15.40 -9.40
CA ALA A 57 19.61 -14.40 -8.96
C ALA A 57 20.01 -13.69 -7.64
N HIS A 58 20.84 -14.31 -6.80
CA HIS A 58 21.11 -13.79 -5.44
C HIS A 58 22.53 -13.26 -5.21
N THR A 59 23.55 -13.71 -5.96
CA THR A 59 24.95 -13.36 -5.64
C THR A 59 25.51 -12.19 -6.46
N THR A 60 24.88 -11.83 -7.59
CA THR A 60 25.38 -10.81 -8.53
C THR A 60 24.48 -9.59 -8.68
N ARG A 61 23.37 -9.49 -7.93
CA ARG A 61 22.21 -8.70 -8.38
C ARG A 61 21.85 -7.44 -7.63
N SER A 62 22.28 -7.28 -6.38
CA SER A 62 22.01 -6.06 -5.63
C SER A 62 23.26 -5.23 -5.39
N SER A 63 24.48 -5.76 -5.48
CA SER A 63 25.71 -5.03 -5.13
C SER A 63 26.54 -4.53 -6.33
N GLN A 64 26.12 -4.81 -7.56
CA GLN A 64 26.87 -4.39 -8.74
C GLN A 64 26.65 -2.90 -9.02
N ARG A 65 27.73 -2.20 -9.38
CA ARG A 65 27.65 -0.83 -9.87
C ARG A 65 27.11 -0.82 -11.29
N CYS A 66 26.46 0.29 -11.67
CA CYS A 66 26.05 0.57 -13.03
C CYS A 66 27.22 0.33 -14.03
N LEU A 67 26.93 -0.24 -15.20
CA LEU A 67 27.91 -0.46 -16.26
C LEU A 67 28.14 0.75 -17.17
N ALA A 68 27.35 1.81 -17.03
CA ALA A 68 27.52 3.01 -17.85
C ALA A 68 28.81 3.75 -17.50
N PHE A 69 29.46 4.31 -18.53
CA PHE A 69 30.62 5.18 -18.41
C PHE A 69 30.22 6.58 -18.86
N VAL A 70 30.62 7.57 -18.07
CA VAL A 70 30.47 9.00 -18.38
C VAL A 70 31.88 9.58 -18.31
N ASP A 71 32.36 10.17 -19.40
CA ASP A 71 33.72 10.73 -19.50
C ASP A 71 34.82 9.76 -19.04
N ASP A 72 34.76 8.51 -19.52
CA ASP A 72 35.65 7.38 -19.15
C ASP A 72 35.62 6.95 -17.67
N VAL A 73 34.75 7.54 -16.85
CA VAL A 73 34.52 7.15 -15.45
C VAL A 73 33.28 6.27 -15.35
N ARG A 74 33.45 5.07 -14.78
CA ARG A 74 32.32 4.17 -14.51
C ARG A 74 31.40 4.79 -13.47
N CYS A 75 30.10 4.78 -13.77
CA CYS A 75 29.08 5.26 -12.86
C CYS A 75 29.13 4.52 -11.50
N SER A 76 29.15 5.29 -10.42
CA SER A 76 29.24 4.79 -9.04
C SER A 76 27.91 4.28 -8.48
N SER A 77 26.79 4.65 -9.11
CA SER A 77 25.45 4.26 -8.66
C SER A 77 25.19 2.77 -8.80
N GLN A 78 24.27 2.25 -8.00
CA GLN A 78 23.92 0.84 -7.96
C GLN A 78 23.05 0.46 -9.16
N SER A 79 23.32 -0.71 -9.76
CA SER A 79 22.46 -1.27 -10.81
C SER A 79 21.14 -1.75 -10.22
N LEU A 80 20.04 -1.58 -10.96
CA LEU A 80 18.76 -2.15 -10.54
C LEU A 80 18.76 -3.68 -10.64
N PRO A 81 17.98 -4.38 -9.80
CA PRO A 81 17.77 -5.81 -9.95
C PRO A 81 17.32 -6.16 -11.37
N MET A 82 17.85 -7.25 -11.92
CA MET A 82 17.59 -7.72 -13.30
C MET A 82 18.20 -6.84 -14.40
N THR A 83 18.92 -5.78 -14.07
CA THR A 83 19.52 -4.86 -15.04
C THR A 83 21.02 -4.68 -14.79
N ARG A 84 21.72 -4.10 -15.78
CA ARG A 84 23.14 -3.74 -15.68
C ARG A 84 23.37 -2.26 -15.38
N HIS A 85 22.31 -1.45 -15.31
CA HIS A 85 22.37 0.00 -15.25
C HIS A 85 21.56 0.55 -14.06
N CYS A 86 21.86 1.76 -13.62
CA CYS A 86 21.04 2.45 -12.61
C CYS A 86 19.81 3.11 -13.25
N LEU A 87 18.87 3.58 -12.42
CA LEU A 87 17.68 4.28 -12.91
C LEU A 87 18.00 5.46 -13.85
N ALA A 88 18.99 6.28 -13.49
CA ALA A 88 19.35 7.45 -14.29
C ALA A 88 19.82 7.08 -15.70
N HIS A 89 20.71 6.09 -15.81
CA HIS A 89 21.21 5.64 -17.11
C HIS A 89 20.18 4.82 -17.89
N ILE A 90 19.27 4.10 -17.21
CA ILE A 90 18.13 3.47 -17.88
C ILE A 90 17.27 4.55 -18.55
N CYS A 91 17.00 5.67 -17.86
CA CYS A 91 16.19 6.76 -18.40
C CYS A 91 16.85 7.55 -19.54
N GLN A 92 18.14 7.33 -19.83
CA GLN A 92 18.84 7.92 -20.96
C GLN A 92 18.76 7.05 -22.23
N ASP A 93 18.37 5.77 -22.11
CA ASP A 93 18.21 4.88 -23.26
C ASP A 93 17.01 5.34 -24.11
N THR A 94 17.20 5.43 -25.42
CA THR A 94 16.15 5.85 -26.37
C THR A 94 15.07 4.79 -26.54
N ASN A 95 15.39 3.52 -26.26
CA ASN A 95 14.46 2.40 -26.35
C ASN A 95 13.74 2.11 -25.02
N GLN A 96 13.91 2.99 -24.04
CA GLN A 96 13.30 2.86 -22.73
C GLN A 96 11.77 3.01 -22.84
N THR A 97 11.02 1.98 -22.42
CA THR A 97 9.55 2.00 -22.42
C THR A 97 8.88 1.81 -21.04
N LEU A 98 9.64 1.83 -19.95
CA LEU A 98 9.12 1.62 -18.59
C LEU A 98 9.02 2.89 -17.75
N PHE A 99 9.92 3.86 -17.97
CA PHE A 99 10.16 5.02 -17.14
C PHE A 99 10.46 6.25 -17.99
N LYS A 100 9.86 7.38 -17.65
CA LYS A 100 10.24 8.69 -18.18
C LYS A 100 10.70 9.59 -17.04
N LEU A 101 11.40 10.67 -17.37
CA LEU A 101 11.68 11.73 -16.40
C LEU A 101 10.43 12.60 -16.26
N CYS A 102 10.04 12.90 -15.03
CA CYS A 102 8.98 13.88 -14.76
C CYS A 102 9.40 15.23 -15.33
N GLN A 103 8.54 15.90 -16.10
CA GLN A 103 8.88 17.19 -16.72
C GLN A 103 9.03 18.32 -15.67
N GLY A 104 8.29 18.25 -14.57
CA GLY A 104 8.32 19.27 -13.52
C GLY A 104 7.22 20.31 -13.68
N SER A 105 7.45 21.48 -13.09
CA SER A 105 6.68 22.70 -13.39
C SER A 105 7.53 23.62 -14.28
N GLU A 106 6.88 24.55 -14.98
CA GLU A 106 7.53 25.51 -15.90
C GLU A 106 8.78 26.20 -15.30
N GLU A 107 8.78 26.41 -13.98
CA GLU A 107 9.83 27.15 -13.29
C GLU A 107 11.03 26.29 -12.84
N VAL A 108 10.85 24.97 -12.66
CA VAL A 108 11.89 24.08 -12.10
C VAL A 108 11.86 22.70 -12.76
N PRO A 109 12.94 22.29 -13.47
CA PRO A 109 13.01 20.99 -14.10
C PRO A 109 13.04 19.89 -13.04
N CYS A 110 12.20 18.87 -13.23
CA CYS A 110 12.24 17.67 -12.41
C CYS A 110 13.08 16.60 -13.11
N ASN A 111 13.87 15.84 -12.33
CA ASN A 111 14.64 14.70 -12.85
C ASN A 111 14.26 13.39 -12.16
N LYS A 112 13.05 13.32 -11.57
CA LYS A 112 12.56 12.10 -10.92
C LYS A 112 12.05 11.11 -11.98
N PRO A 113 12.58 9.87 -12.02
CA PRO A 113 12.04 8.80 -12.86
C PRO A 113 10.62 8.44 -12.41
N VAL A 114 9.70 8.35 -13.36
CA VAL A 114 8.29 8.02 -13.15
C VAL A 114 7.86 6.88 -14.06
N PRO A 115 7.09 5.90 -13.57
CA PRO A 115 6.61 4.79 -14.40
C PRO A 115 5.63 5.28 -15.48
N MET A 116 5.82 4.84 -16.72
CA MET A 116 4.88 5.15 -17.82
C MET A 116 3.53 4.42 -17.70
N SER A 117 3.42 3.42 -16.84
CA SER A 117 2.16 2.69 -16.63
C SER A 117 1.06 3.53 -15.95
N LEU A 118 1.38 4.73 -15.47
CA LEU A 118 0.45 5.58 -14.73
C LEU A 118 -0.38 6.51 -15.62
N SER A 119 0.22 7.05 -16.70
CA SER A 119 -0.43 7.96 -17.65
C SER A 119 0.45 8.17 -18.88
N GLU A 120 -0.09 8.77 -19.94
CA GLU A 120 0.68 9.17 -21.14
C GLU A 120 1.75 10.22 -20.81
N GLU A 121 1.44 11.12 -19.87
CA GLU A 121 2.32 12.15 -19.34
C GLU A 121 2.50 11.95 -17.83
N PRO A 122 3.40 11.05 -17.40
CA PRO A 122 3.57 10.72 -16.01
C PRO A 122 4.30 11.85 -15.27
N CYS A 123 3.77 12.21 -14.10
CA CYS A 123 4.39 13.17 -13.19
C CYS A 123 4.72 12.50 -11.86
N CYS A 124 5.76 12.98 -11.18
CA CYS A 124 6.08 12.47 -9.84
C CYS A 124 5.00 12.94 -8.85
N PRO A 125 4.88 12.33 -7.66
CA PRO A 125 3.84 12.69 -6.70
C PRO A 125 3.81 14.17 -6.29
N LEU A 126 4.94 14.88 -6.45
CA LEU A 126 5.04 16.32 -6.17
C LEU A 126 4.51 17.20 -7.31
N HIS A 127 4.48 16.69 -8.55
CA HIS A 127 4.01 17.39 -9.74
C HIS A 127 2.72 16.77 -10.30
N LEU A 128 2.09 15.87 -9.55
CA LEU A 128 0.81 15.29 -9.91
C LEU A 128 -0.28 16.35 -9.72
N ARG A 129 -0.98 16.73 -10.79
CA ARG A 129 -2.16 17.60 -10.70
C ARG A 129 -3.32 16.82 -10.09
N LEU A 130 -3.69 17.17 -8.86
CA LEU A 130 -4.86 16.61 -8.21
C LEU A 130 -6.14 17.18 -8.85
N PRO A 131 -7.19 16.37 -9.04
CA PRO A 131 -8.51 16.88 -9.40
C PRO A 131 -8.97 17.92 -8.37
N PRO A 132 -9.73 18.96 -8.78
CA PRO A 132 -10.31 19.90 -7.84
C PRO A 132 -11.17 19.14 -6.81
N PRO A 133 -11.17 19.58 -5.53
CA PRO A 133 -11.97 18.94 -4.50
C PRO A 133 -13.44 18.93 -4.93
N MET A 134 -14.07 17.76 -4.84
CA MET A 134 -15.48 17.60 -5.23
C MET A 134 -16.46 18.17 -4.21
N TYR A 135 -15.97 18.52 -3.03
CA TYR A 135 -16.75 19.16 -1.99
C TYR A 135 -16.68 20.68 -2.15
N VAL A 136 -17.81 21.30 -2.45
CA VAL A 136 -18.01 22.74 -2.32
C VAL A 136 -18.65 22.95 -0.94
N PRO A 137 -17.95 23.58 0.02
CA PRO A 137 -18.59 24.00 1.26
C PRO A 137 -19.75 24.94 0.94
N GLU A 138 -20.93 24.65 1.49
CA GLU A 138 -22.10 25.49 1.34
C GLU A 138 -21.76 26.90 1.81
N GLN A 139 -21.92 27.88 0.92
CA GLN A 139 -21.66 29.28 1.22
C GLN A 139 -22.68 29.69 2.29
N VAL A 140 -22.22 29.84 3.53
CA VAL A 140 -22.99 30.49 4.57
C VAL A 140 -23.29 31.89 4.06
N LEU A 141 -24.55 32.11 3.68
CA LEU A 141 -25.07 33.41 3.27
C LEU A 141 -24.59 34.46 4.27
N ALA A 142 -23.87 35.47 3.79
CA ALA A 142 -23.54 36.63 4.57
C ALA A 142 -24.86 37.29 5.01
N VAL A 143 -25.21 37.12 6.28
CA VAL A 143 -26.27 37.91 6.92
C VAL A 143 -25.76 39.35 6.98
N PRO A 144 -26.45 40.33 6.36
CA PRO A 144 -26.05 41.73 6.48
C PRO A 144 -26.11 42.21 7.93
N GLU A 145 -25.12 43.02 8.26
CA GLU A 145 -24.88 43.67 9.54
C GLU A 145 -26.00 44.67 9.90
N GLU A 146 -26.12 44.92 11.21
CA GLU A 146 -26.94 45.93 11.90
C GLU A 146 -28.39 45.54 12.26
N LEU A 147 -28.59 45.16 13.53
CA LEU A 147 -29.30 46.00 14.49
C LEU A 147 -29.06 45.54 15.94
N GLU A 148 -28.68 46.53 16.74
CA GLU A 148 -28.33 46.54 18.15
C GLU A 148 -29.28 45.82 19.14
N ALA A 149 -28.62 45.35 20.22
CA ALA A 149 -29.06 45.28 21.61
C ALA A 149 -30.26 44.39 22.00
N ALA A 150 -29.96 43.30 22.71
CA ALA A 150 -30.16 43.08 24.17
C ALA A 150 -30.40 41.57 24.48
N PRO A 151 -30.40 41.11 25.75
CA PRO A 151 -29.44 40.11 26.19
C PRO A 151 -30.07 38.78 26.68
N THR A 152 -29.18 37.82 26.94
CA THR A 152 -29.36 36.65 27.82
C THR A 152 -30.25 35.50 27.31
N ASP A 153 -29.64 34.32 27.33
CA ASP A 153 -30.25 33.00 27.40
C ASP A 153 -30.82 32.36 26.14
N LEU A 154 -30.00 32.28 25.10
CA LEU A 154 -30.02 31.11 24.23
C LEU A 154 -28.63 30.46 24.22
N TYR A 155 -28.32 29.82 25.35
CA TYR A 155 -27.32 28.77 25.42
C TYR A 155 -27.73 27.70 24.40
N LEU A 156 -27.10 27.73 23.22
CA LEU A 156 -27.13 26.59 22.31
C LEU A 156 -26.61 25.41 23.13
N SER A 157 -27.50 24.47 23.44
CA SER A 157 -27.13 23.21 24.06
C SER A 157 -26.11 22.56 23.14
N ALA A 158 -24.83 22.71 23.47
CA ALA A 158 -23.83 21.75 23.08
C ALA A 158 -24.35 20.42 23.65
N ALA A 159 -24.95 19.61 22.80
CA ALA A 159 -25.22 18.22 23.11
C ALA A 159 -23.84 17.58 23.30
N GLU A 160 -23.33 17.65 24.53
CA GLU A 160 -22.27 16.77 25.00
C GLU A 160 -22.85 15.36 24.93
N LEU A 161 -22.66 14.72 23.78
CA LEU A 161 -22.94 13.31 23.62
C LEU A 161 -22.00 12.58 24.58
N GLN A 162 -22.51 12.25 25.76
CA GLN A 162 -21.94 11.21 26.60
C GLN A 162 -21.82 9.96 25.71
N PRO A 163 -20.64 9.31 25.64
CA PRO A 163 -20.48 8.09 24.86
C PRO A 163 -21.21 6.97 25.60
N THR A 164 -22.50 6.88 25.35
CA THR A 164 -23.35 5.83 25.86
C THR A 164 -24.07 5.20 24.69
N GLU A 165 -23.91 3.87 24.64
CA GLU A 165 -24.67 2.90 23.88
C GLU A 165 -24.15 2.59 22.46
N SER A 166 -23.55 1.41 22.38
CA SER A 166 -23.22 0.72 21.15
C SER A 166 -24.53 0.30 20.48
N LEU A 167 -24.87 0.97 19.38
CA LEU A 167 -25.99 0.56 18.54
C LEU A 167 -25.62 -0.77 17.83
N PRO A 168 -26.49 -1.80 17.88
CA PRO A 168 -26.25 -3.03 17.16
C PRO A 168 -26.39 -2.76 15.65
N LEU A 169 -25.34 -3.06 14.90
CA LEU A 169 -25.40 -3.09 13.44
C LEU A 169 -26.17 -4.34 13.02
N GLU A 170 -27.45 -4.18 12.69
CA GLU A 170 -28.22 -5.22 12.01
C GLU A 170 -27.88 -5.13 10.52
N PHE A 171 -27.35 -6.23 9.97
CA PHE A 171 -27.21 -6.41 8.52
C PHE A 171 -28.44 -7.19 8.04
N SER A 172 -29.17 -6.62 7.09
CA SER A 172 -30.25 -7.32 6.39
C SER A 172 -29.66 -8.40 5.46
N ASP A 173 -30.36 -9.54 5.38
CA ASP A 173 -30.01 -10.73 4.58
C ASP A 173 -29.85 -10.47 3.08
#